data_AF-A0AAY4B422-F1
#
_entry.id   AF-A0AAY4B422-F1
#
_cell.length_a   1.000
_cell.length_b   1.000
_cell.length_c   1.000
_cell.angle_alpha   90.00
_cell.angle_beta   90.00
_cell.angle_gamma   90.00
#
_symmetry.space_group_name_H-M   'P 1'
#
loop_
_entity.id
_entity.type
_entity.pdbx_description
1 polymer ?
#
loop_
_entity_poly.entity_id
_entity_poly.type
_entity_poly.pdbx_seq_one_letter_code
_entity_poly.pdbx_strand_id
1 'polypeptide(L)'
;MSQMSKEDALSLPRHRHACHVMLYADTDSKLFGRYQTKHIVLMQMRFDGLLGFPGGLVDLSKETLESGLSRELEEELGVALLVSPEDHVSSSLAPAVPNLITHFYAKKMNESEIKEVEKAAVTVAKDHGLEVLGMVRVPLYFFKRGGGLPAFLSNSFIGSARSQLLSALQSFGLVSQQELAKATQQANQMRHQSQPR
;
A
#
# COMPACT_ATOMS: atom_id res chain seq x y z
N MET A 1 4.78 3.88 15.36
CA MET A 1 5.97 4.32 14.62
C MET A 1 6.20 5.78 14.97
N SER A 2 7.45 6.21 15.16
CA SER A 2 7.74 7.63 15.34
C SER A 2 7.57 8.32 13.99
N GLN A 3 6.38 8.88 13.75
CA GLN A 3 6.14 9.72 12.59
C GLN A 3 6.91 11.03 12.74
N MET A 4 7.33 11.60 11.62
CA MET A 4 7.99 12.89 11.54
C MET A 4 7.42 13.70 10.36
N SER A 5 7.64 15.01 10.38
CA SER A 5 7.28 15.86 9.25
C SER A 5 8.12 15.50 8.02
N LYS A 6 7.64 15.91 6.83
CA LYS A 6 8.39 15.71 5.58
C LYS A 6 9.68 16.51 5.59
N GLU A 7 9.65 17.71 6.15
CA GLU A 7 10.77 18.63 6.29
C GLU A 7 11.84 18.06 7.22
N ASP A 8 11.44 17.55 8.40
CA ASP A 8 12.36 16.91 9.34
C ASP A 8 13.02 15.68 8.69
N ALA A 9 12.24 14.85 8.01
CA ALA A 9 12.74 13.69 7.30
C ALA A 9 13.80 14.05 6.24
N LEU A 10 13.57 15.10 5.45
CA LEU A 10 14.51 15.58 4.42
C LEU A 10 15.76 16.24 5.02
N SER A 11 15.67 16.74 6.25
CA SER A 11 16.81 17.34 6.97
C SER A 11 17.79 16.32 7.53
N LEU A 12 17.40 15.04 7.65
CA LEU A 12 18.22 14.00 8.25
C LEU A 12 19.35 13.57 7.30
N PRO A 13 20.63 13.83 7.64
CA PRO A 13 21.73 13.51 6.76
C PRO A 13 21.95 11.99 6.66
N ARG A 14 22.49 11.54 5.52
CA ARG A 14 22.92 10.15 5.28
C ARG A 14 21.81 9.09 5.37
N HIS A 15 20.55 9.49 5.32
CA HIS A 15 19.42 8.57 5.19
C HIS A 15 19.11 8.31 3.72
N ARG A 16 18.78 7.06 3.41
CA ARG A 16 18.14 6.70 2.14
C ARG A 16 16.65 6.94 2.27
N HIS A 17 16.01 7.23 1.15
CA HIS A 17 14.58 7.52 1.09
C HIS A 17 13.90 6.49 0.22
N ALA A 18 12.77 5.97 0.67
CA ALA A 18 11.86 5.17 -0.14
C ALA A 18 10.48 5.78 -0.12
N CYS A 19 9.81 5.84 -1.26
CA CYS A 19 8.46 6.33 -1.40
C CYS A 19 7.53 5.20 -1.81
N HIS A 20 6.36 5.12 -1.19
CA HIS A 20 5.31 4.18 -1.61
C HIS A 20 3.95 4.87 -1.61
N VAL A 21 3.04 4.42 -2.46
CA VAL A 21 1.71 5.03 -2.62
C VAL A 21 0.58 4.02 -2.44
N MET A 22 -0.47 4.43 -1.73
CA MET A 22 -1.77 3.78 -1.77
C MET A 22 -2.62 4.39 -2.88
N LEU A 23 -2.84 3.65 -3.95
CA LEU A 23 -3.83 4.01 -4.98
C LEU A 23 -5.20 3.45 -4.57
N TYR A 24 -6.22 4.30 -4.55
CA TYR A 24 -7.56 3.89 -4.13
C TYR A 24 -8.67 4.61 -4.90
N ALA A 25 -9.84 3.98 -4.98
CA ALA A 25 -11.03 4.54 -5.64
C ALA A 25 -12.32 4.11 -4.91
N ASP A 26 -13.39 4.86 -5.12
CA ASP A 26 -14.74 4.43 -4.72
C ASP A 26 -15.29 3.43 -5.76
N THR A 27 -16.12 2.49 -5.32
CA THR A 27 -16.78 1.54 -6.21
C THR A 27 -18.12 1.06 -5.66
N ASP A 28 -19.06 0.83 -6.56
CA ASP A 28 -20.34 0.19 -6.26
C ASP A 28 -20.31 -1.34 -6.43
N SER A 29 -19.13 -1.90 -6.70
CA SER A 29 -18.93 -3.33 -6.91
C SER A 29 -19.39 -4.15 -5.72
N LYS A 30 -20.10 -5.26 -6.01
CA LYS A 30 -20.58 -6.22 -5.02
C LYS A 30 -20.02 -7.60 -5.28
N LEU A 31 -19.34 -8.18 -4.29
CA LEU A 31 -18.96 -9.59 -4.34
C LEU A 31 -20.21 -10.46 -4.16
N PHE A 32 -20.40 -11.42 -5.07
CA PHE A 32 -21.58 -12.30 -5.16
C PHE A 32 -22.91 -11.52 -5.20
N GLY A 33 -22.92 -10.30 -5.74
CA GLY A 33 -24.10 -9.42 -5.78
C GLY A 33 -24.60 -8.95 -4.41
N ARG A 34 -23.95 -9.34 -3.30
CA ARG A 34 -24.43 -9.12 -1.94
C ARG A 34 -23.49 -8.27 -1.08
N TYR A 35 -22.19 -8.54 -1.16
CA TYR A 35 -21.22 -7.93 -0.26
C TYR A 35 -20.60 -6.70 -0.93
N GLN A 36 -21.04 -5.52 -0.51
CA GLN A 36 -20.52 -4.27 -1.07
C GLN A 36 -19.05 -4.08 -0.70
N THR A 37 -18.23 -3.77 -1.70
CA THR A 37 -16.79 -3.55 -1.54
C THR A 37 -16.49 -2.11 -1.10
N LYS A 38 -17.31 -1.15 -1.55
CA LYS A 38 -17.28 0.30 -1.28
C LYS A 38 -16.07 1.04 -1.85
N HIS A 39 -14.88 0.48 -1.65
CA HIS A 39 -13.64 1.06 -2.15
C HIS A 39 -12.73 -0.02 -2.71
N ILE A 40 -11.88 0.38 -3.65
CA ILE A 40 -10.75 -0.40 -4.16
C ILE A 40 -9.48 0.21 -3.56
N VAL A 41 -8.59 -0.64 -3.06
CA VAL A 41 -7.24 -0.26 -2.64
C VAL A 41 -6.28 -1.23 -3.29
N LEU A 42 -5.23 -0.71 -3.92
CA LEU A 42 -4.22 -1.53 -4.59
C LEU A 42 -3.01 -1.80 -3.68
N MET A 43 -2.55 -3.03 -3.71
CA MET A 43 -1.26 -3.50 -3.20
C MET A 43 -0.64 -4.45 -4.22
N GLN A 44 0.59 -4.88 -4.00
CA GLN A 44 1.29 -5.82 -4.87
C GLN A 44 2.02 -6.91 -4.10
N MET A 45 2.09 -8.09 -4.71
CA MET A 45 3.03 -9.14 -4.31
C MET A 45 4.40 -8.79 -4.85
N ARG A 46 5.39 -8.73 -3.98
CA ARG A 46 6.78 -8.44 -4.33
C ARG A 46 7.57 -9.72 -4.60
N PHE A 47 8.74 -9.58 -5.23
CA PHE A 47 9.68 -10.68 -5.48
C PHE A 47 10.08 -11.47 -4.21
N ASP A 48 10.08 -10.81 -3.05
CA ASP A 48 10.42 -11.41 -1.75
C ASP A 48 9.26 -12.18 -1.10
N GLY A 49 8.12 -12.31 -1.80
CA GLY A 49 6.95 -13.04 -1.33
C GLY A 49 6.11 -12.29 -0.30
N LEU A 50 6.33 -10.98 -0.14
CA LEU A 50 5.61 -10.12 0.80
C LEU A 50 4.68 -9.15 0.09
N LEU A 51 3.56 -8.83 0.73
CA LEU A 51 2.64 -7.78 0.26
C LEU A 51 3.19 -6.39 0.59
N GLY A 52 3.20 -5.50 -0.39
CA GLY A 52 3.63 -4.12 -0.28
C GLY A 52 2.79 -3.15 -1.10
N PHE A 53 3.07 -1.86 -0.96
CA PHE A 53 2.54 -0.84 -1.85
C PHE A 53 3.50 -0.60 -3.02
N PRO A 54 3.02 -0.16 -4.19
CA PRO A 54 3.86 0.29 -5.28
C PRO A 54 4.78 1.44 -4.88
N GLY A 55 5.98 1.46 -5.46
CA GLY A 55 7.05 2.43 -5.23
C GLY A 55 8.34 1.79 -4.73
N GLY A 56 9.38 2.61 -4.58
CA GLY A 56 10.73 2.13 -4.31
C GLY A 56 11.66 3.20 -3.73
N LEU A 57 12.97 2.99 -3.93
CA LEU A 57 14.00 3.90 -3.44
C LEU A 57 14.06 5.17 -4.30
N VAL A 58 14.33 6.31 -3.68
CA VAL A 58 14.48 7.60 -4.35
C VAL A 58 15.86 8.18 -4.10
N ASP A 59 16.51 8.66 -5.16
CA ASP A 59 17.81 9.34 -5.10
C ASP A 59 17.63 10.87 -5.06
N LEU A 60 17.59 11.42 -3.85
CA LEU A 60 17.43 12.86 -3.63
C LEU A 60 18.55 13.73 -4.21
N SER A 61 19.66 13.15 -4.67
CA SER A 61 20.70 13.90 -5.40
C SER A 61 20.33 14.18 -6.86
N LYS A 62 19.33 13.48 -7.39
CA LYS A 62 18.92 13.54 -8.80
C LYS A 62 17.48 14.02 -8.98
N GLU A 63 16.60 13.72 -8.03
CA GLU A 63 15.16 13.91 -8.18
C GLU A 63 14.47 14.26 -6.85
N THR A 64 13.25 14.78 -6.94
CA THR A 64 12.37 14.96 -5.76
C THR A 64 11.74 13.63 -5.36
N LEU A 65 11.16 13.58 -4.14
CA LEU A 65 10.40 12.41 -3.67
C LEU A 65 9.26 12.05 -4.63
N GLU A 66 8.52 13.06 -5.10
CA GLU A 66 7.40 12.90 -6.01
C GLU A 66 7.83 12.44 -7.41
N SER A 67 8.92 13.01 -7.95
CA SER A 67 9.44 12.59 -9.25
C SER A 67 9.99 11.17 -9.22
N GLY A 68 10.74 10.82 -8.16
CA GLY A 68 11.25 9.46 -7.99
C GLY A 68 10.13 8.43 -7.79
N LEU A 69 9.13 8.75 -6.98
CA LEU A 69 7.96 7.89 -6.85
C LEU A 69 7.23 7.73 -8.19
N SER A 70 7.03 8.81 -8.95
CA SER A 70 6.35 8.73 -10.26
C SER A 70 7.12 7.86 -11.26
N ARG A 71 8.45 7.90 -11.24
CA ARG A 71 9.33 7.01 -12.02
C ARG A 71 9.14 5.54 -11.63
N GLU A 72 9.21 5.23 -10.34
CA GLU A 72 9.02 3.86 -9.84
C GLU A 72 7.63 3.31 -10.24
N LEU A 73 6.59 4.14 -10.18
CA LEU A 73 5.24 3.73 -10.59
C LEU A 73 5.14 3.45 -12.09
N GLU A 74 5.87 4.18 -12.94
CA GLU A 74 5.90 3.88 -14.37
C GLU A 74 6.55 2.52 -14.65
N GLU A 75 7.61 2.18 -13.90
CA GLU A 75 8.35 0.91 -14.02
C GLU A 75 7.50 -0.28 -13.52
N GLU A 76 6.88 -0.14 -12.34
CA GLU A 76 6.10 -1.19 -11.68
C GLU A 76 4.67 -1.35 -12.20
N LEU A 77 4.01 -0.25 -12.62
CA LEU A 77 2.60 -0.25 -13.02
C LEU A 77 2.39 -0.07 -14.52
N GLY A 78 3.43 0.31 -15.28
CA GLY A 78 3.34 0.54 -16.72
C GLY A 78 2.54 1.78 -17.11
N VAL A 79 2.24 2.66 -16.16
CA VAL A 79 1.53 3.93 -16.37
C VAL A 79 2.21 5.05 -15.59
N ALA A 80 2.48 6.17 -16.27
CA ALA A 80 2.98 7.37 -15.64
C ALA A 80 1.88 8.01 -14.79
N LEU A 81 1.98 7.84 -13.47
CA LEU A 81 1.09 8.47 -12.50
C LEU A 81 1.78 9.68 -11.87
N LEU A 82 1.18 10.86 -12.02
CA LEU A 82 1.67 12.06 -11.37
C LEU A 82 1.30 12.04 -9.89
N VAL A 83 2.28 11.84 -9.02
CA VAL A 83 2.13 12.00 -7.58
C VAL A 83 2.49 13.42 -7.20
N SER A 84 1.64 14.07 -6.42
CA SER A 84 1.84 15.45 -6.01
C SER A 84 2.22 15.56 -4.52
N PRO A 85 2.80 16.68 -4.08
CA PRO A 85 3.15 16.87 -2.67
C PRO A 85 1.95 16.76 -1.73
N GLU A 86 0.74 17.13 -2.17
CA GLU A 86 -0.50 16.99 -1.39
C GLU A 86 -0.99 15.54 -1.23
N ASP A 87 -0.48 14.60 -2.03
CA ASP A 87 -0.74 13.17 -1.85
C ASP A 87 0.08 12.61 -0.65
N HIS A 88 1.02 13.36 -0.07
CA HIS A 88 1.86 12.91 1.05
C HIS A 88 1.05 12.73 2.35
N VAL A 89 1.23 11.59 3.01
CA VAL A 89 0.50 11.23 4.24
C VAL A 89 1.41 11.20 5.45
N SER A 90 2.60 10.59 5.33
CA SER A 90 3.51 10.49 6.47
C SER A 90 4.94 10.16 6.06
N SER A 91 5.88 10.50 6.93
CA SER A 91 7.27 10.07 6.88
C SER A 91 7.62 9.33 8.17
N SER A 92 8.39 8.26 8.08
CA SER A 92 8.83 7.50 9.26
C SER A 92 10.15 6.78 9.04
N LEU A 93 10.91 6.56 10.11
CA LEU A 93 12.07 5.67 10.07
C LEU A 93 11.60 4.22 9.87
N ALA A 94 12.25 3.51 8.96
CA ALA A 94 12.02 2.09 8.73
C ALA A 94 12.50 1.30 9.97
N PRO A 95 11.61 0.62 10.71
CA PRO A 95 11.99 0.00 11.98
C PRO A 95 13.08 -1.08 11.87
N ALA A 96 13.11 -1.79 10.74
CA ALA A 96 13.98 -2.93 10.50
C ALA A 96 15.18 -2.62 9.59
N VAL A 97 15.27 -1.40 9.04
CA VAL A 97 16.31 -1.05 8.07
C VAL A 97 17.03 0.23 8.54
N PRO A 98 18.29 0.11 8.98
CA PRO A 98 19.07 1.27 9.42
C PRO A 98 19.18 2.33 8.33
N ASN A 99 19.11 3.60 8.74
CA ASN A 99 19.26 4.78 7.89
C ASN A 99 18.31 4.79 6.67
N LEU A 100 17.11 4.21 6.80
CA LEU A 100 16.07 4.28 5.79
C LEU A 100 14.87 5.06 6.33
N ILE A 101 14.46 6.08 5.58
CA ILE A 101 13.21 6.81 5.79
C ILE A 101 12.23 6.34 4.73
N THR A 102 11.01 6.02 5.16
CA THR A 102 9.90 5.72 4.27
C THR A 102 8.92 6.87 4.25
N HIS A 103 8.56 7.30 3.05
CA HIS A 103 7.49 8.25 2.78
C HIS A 103 6.31 7.50 2.22
N PHE A 104 5.13 7.82 2.74
CA PHE A 104 3.89 7.19 2.33
C PHE A 104 2.96 8.24 1.75
N TYR A 105 2.42 7.92 0.58
CA TYR A 105 1.48 8.74 -0.18
C TYR A 105 0.16 8.00 -0.31
N ALA A 106 -0.92 8.74 -0.53
CA ALA A 106 -2.22 8.17 -0.85
C ALA A 106 -2.89 9.01 -1.93
N LYS A 107 -3.22 8.36 -3.06
CA LYS A 107 -3.82 9.02 -4.21
C LYS A 107 -5.19 8.44 -4.51
N LYS A 108 -6.23 9.28 -4.44
CA LYS A 108 -7.57 8.91 -4.87
C LYS A 108 -7.67 9.01 -6.39
N MET A 109 -8.29 8.01 -7.01
CA MET A 109 -8.49 7.89 -8.44
C MET A 109 -9.94 7.50 -8.74
N ASN A 110 -10.33 7.61 -10.00
CA ASN A 110 -11.58 7.05 -10.50
C ASN A 110 -11.46 5.52 -10.65
N GLU A 111 -12.57 4.79 -10.51
CA GLU A 111 -12.56 3.32 -10.66
C GLU A 111 -12.04 2.88 -12.05
N SER A 112 -12.33 3.65 -13.11
CA SER A 112 -11.83 3.37 -14.46
C SER A 112 -10.31 3.50 -14.55
N GLU A 113 -9.72 4.50 -13.89
CA GLU A 113 -8.27 4.71 -13.90
C GLU A 113 -7.56 3.57 -13.14
N ILE A 114 -8.12 3.12 -12.02
CA ILE A 114 -7.62 1.95 -11.30
C ILE A 114 -7.63 0.70 -12.19
N LYS A 115 -8.68 0.49 -13.00
CA LYS A 115 -8.74 -0.65 -13.92
C LYS A 115 -7.67 -0.57 -15.02
N GLU A 116 -7.39 0.63 -15.52
CA GLU A 116 -6.30 0.82 -16.49
C GLU A 116 -4.93 0.57 -15.84
N VAL A 117 -4.71 0.99 -14.59
CA VAL A 117 -3.51 0.67 -13.81
C VAL A 117 -3.33 -0.86 -13.70
N GLU A 118 -4.38 -1.59 -13.31
CA GLU A 118 -4.32 -3.05 -13.17
C GLU A 118 -4.00 -3.75 -14.50
N LYS A 119 -4.57 -3.26 -15.60
CA LYS A 119 -4.32 -3.78 -16.94
C LYS A 119 -2.88 -3.50 -17.39
N ALA A 120 -2.41 -2.27 -17.22
CA ALA A 120 -1.06 -1.86 -17.58
C ALA A 120 0.01 -2.60 -16.76
N ALA A 121 -0.25 -2.84 -15.47
CA ALA A 121 0.66 -3.55 -14.57
C ALA A 121 1.01 -4.99 -15.03
N VAL A 122 0.19 -5.58 -15.90
CA VAL A 122 0.43 -6.92 -16.49
C VAL A 122 0.84 -6.85 -17.95
N THR A 123 0.46 -5.81 -18.68
CA THR A 123 0.64 -5.73 -20.15
C THR A 123 1.77 -4.81 -20.60
N VAL A 124 2.20 -3.89 -19.75
CA VAL A 124 3.14 -2.80 -20.09
C VAL A 124 4.28 -2.68 -19.08
N ALA A 125 4.01 -2.89 -17.79
CA ALA A 125 5.00 -2.72 -16.72
C ALA A 125 6.28 -3.53 -16.98
N LYS A 126 7.44 -2.90 -16.74
CA LYS A 126 8.75 -3.52 -16.94
C LYS A 126 9.04 -4.57 -15.88
N ASP A 127 8.53 -4.34 -14.67
CA ASP A 127 8.88 -5.16 -13.50
C ASP A 127 7.91 -6.32 -13.25
N HIS A 128 6.90 -6.46 -14.11
CA HIS A 128 5.97 -7.57 -14.05
C HIS A 128 6.68 -8.92 -14.25
N GLY A 129 6.58 -9.80 -13.26
CA GLY A 129 7.25 -11.10 -13.24
C GLY A 129 8.71 -11.05 -12.77
N LEU A 130 9.21 -9.87 -12.39
CA LEU A 130 10.53 -9.66 -11.80
C LEU A 130 10.39 -9.16 -10.36
N GLU A 131 10.42 -7.84 -10.16
CA GLU A 131 10.28 -7.22 -8.83
C GLU A 131 8.83 -7.27 -8.32
N VAL A 132 7.86 -7.24 -9.25
CA VAL A 132 6.43 -7.26 -8.99
C VAL A 132 5.81 -8.55 -9.53
N LEU A 133 5.28 -9.38 -8.64
CA LEU A 133 4.69 -10.69 -8.97
C LEU A 133 3.17 -10.63 -9.18
N GLY A 134 2.55 -9.48 -8.98
CA GLY A 134 1.14 -9.26 -9.31
C GLY A 134 0.43 -8.27 -8.39
N MET A 135 -0.44 -7.47 -9.01
CA MET A 135 -1.31 -6.54 -8.31
C MET A 135 -2.47 -7.28 -7.63
N VAL A 136 -2.86 -6.81 -6.45
CA VAL A 136 -4.00 -7.32 -5.69
C VAL A 136 -4.85 -6.17 -5.16
N ARG A 137 -6.18 -6.37 -5.19
CA ARG A 137 -7.12 -5.49 -4.49
C ARG A 137 -7.25 -5.93 -3.03
N VAL A 138 -7.20 -4.98 -2.10
CA VAL A 138 -7.50 -5.24 -0.68
C VAL A 138 -9.01 -5.49 -0.52
N PRO A 139 -9.45 -6.66 0.00
CA PRO A 139 -10.86 -6.98 0.15
C PRO A 139 -11.44 -6.32 1.41
N LEU A 140 -12.04 -5.12 1.28
CA LEU A 140 -12.54 -4.35 2.44
C LEU A 140 -13.86 -4.87 3.05
N TYR A 141 -14.42 -5.94 2.51
CA TYR A 141 -15.63 -6.58 3.04
C TYR A 141 -15.32 -7.59 4.15
N PHE A 142 -16.36 -8.00 4.89
CA PHE A 142 -16.27 -8.88 6.04
C PHE A 142 -17.19 -10.08 5.91
N PHE A 143 -16.66 -11.28 6.14
CA PHE A 143 -17.47 -12.49 6.28
C PHE A 143 -17.62 -12.91 7.76
N LYS A 144 -18.76 -13.54 8.07
CA LYS A 144 -19.10 -14.01 9.43
C LYS A 144 -18.06 -14.94 10.05
N ARG A 145 -17.26 -15.65 9.23
CA ARG A 145 -16.24 -16.63 9.66
C ARG A 145 -14.79 -16.21 9.36
N GLY A 146 -14.52 -14.91 9.19
CA GLY A 146 -13.14 -14.42 9.09
C GLY A 146 -12.54 -14.43 7.68
N GLY A 147 -13.34 -14.17 6.64
CA GLY A 147 -12.83 -13.86 5.28
C GLY A 147 -12.96 -12.37 4.93
N GLY A 148 -12.33 -11.98 3.82
CA GLY A 148 -12.21 -10.57 3.42
C GLY A 148 -11.04 -9.88 4.13
N LEU A 149 -11.26 -8.67 4.66
CA LEU A 149 -10.20 -7.84 5.24
C LEU A 149 -9.43 -8.56 6.38
N PRO A 150 -10.07 -9.30 7.31
CA PRO A 150 -9.34 -10.03 8.35
C PRO A 150 -8.34 -11.05 7.80
N ALA A 151 -8.75 -11.86 6.80
CA ALA A 151 -7.88 -12.86 6.17
C ALA A 151 -6.78 -12.19 5.33
N PHE A 152 -7.09 -11.06 4.67
CA PHE A 152 -6.06 -10.31 3.96
C PHE A 152 -4.98 -9.79 4.91
N LEU A 153 -5.38 -9.23 6.05
CA LEU A 153 -4.47 -8.69 7.07
C LEU A 153 -3.65 -9.76 7.82
N SER A 154 -3.97 -11.04 7.66
CA SER A 154 -3.17 -12.15 8.20
C SER A 154 -2.03 -12.59 7.29
N ASN A 155 -1.96 -12.11 6.04
CA ASN A 155 -0.80 -12.33 5.17
C ASN A 155 0.47 -11.66 5.71
N SER A 156 1.59 -11.97 5.05
CA SER A 156 2.90 -11.36 5.30
C SER A 156 3.05 -10.07 4.51
N PHE A 157 3.55 -9.01 5.17
CA PHE A 157 3.71 -7.68 4.59
C PHE A 157 5.15 -7.21 4.75
N ILE A 158 5.65 -6.46 3.78
CA ILE A 158 6.99 -5.85 3.86
C ILE A 158 6.98 -4.69 4.85
N GLY A 159 8.00 -4.63 5.71
CA GLY A 159 8.29 -3.51 6.61
C GLY A 159 7.03 -2.93 7.29
N SER A 160 6.74 -1.67 6.98
CA SER A 160 5.62 -0.91 7.56
C SER A 160 4.32 -0.96 6.73
N ALA A 161 4.28 -1.70 5.62
CA ALA A 161 3.15 -1.67 4.68
C ALA A 161 1.81 -2.04 5.34
N ARG A 162 1.79 -3.05 6.23
CA ARG A 162 0.58 -3.42 6.98
C ARG A 162 0.07 -2.27 7.85
N SER A 163 0.97 -1.61 8.58
CA SER A 163 0.58 -0.48 9.44
C SER A 163 0.19 0.76 8.65
N GLN A 164 0.83 1.02 7.50
CA GLN A 164 0.47 2.09 6.57
C GLN A 164 -0.95 1.84 6.02
N LEU A 165 -1.26 0.62 5.59
CA LEU A 165 -2.61 0.24 5.17
C LEU A 165 -3.64 0.51 6.26
N LEU A 166 -3.42 0.00 7.48
CA LEU A 166 -4.35 0.19 8.59
C LEU A 166 -4.57 1.68 8.90
N SER A 167 -3.49 2.46 8.99
CA SER A 167 -3.57 3.89 9.24
C SER A 167 -4.34 4.60 8.13
N ALA A 168 -4.07 4.29 6.86
CA ALA A 168 -4.72 4.92 5.73
C ALA A 168 -6.22 4.59 5.65
N LEU A 169 -6.59 3.32 5.83
CA LEU A 169 -8.00 2.90 5.83
C LEU A 169 -8.81 3.66 6.89
N GLN A 170 -8.22 3.94 8.05
CA GLN A 170 -8.84 4.72 9.10
C GLN A 170 -8.87 6.22 8.77
N SER A 171 -7.73 6.81 8.42
CA SER A 171 -7.59 8.26 8.18
C SER A 171 -8.43 8.75 7.01
N PHE A 172 -8.58 7.94 5.96
CA PHE A 172 -9.42 8.25 4.79
C PHE A 172 -10.87 7.78 4.94
N GLY A 173 -11.27 7.23 6.10
CA GLY A 173 -12.64 6.81 6.36
C GLY A 173 -13.15 5.64 5.50
N LEU A 174 -12.23 4.85 4.93
CA LEU A 174 -12.58 3.73 4.03
C LEU A 174 -13.14 2.53 4.80
N VAL A 175 -12.76 2.40 6.08
CA VAL A 175 -13.27 1.39 7.01
C VAL A 175 -13.46 2.06 8.37
N SER A 176 -14.57 1.75 9.07
CA SER A 176 -14.80 2.32 10.40
C SER A 176 -13.75 1.82 11.40
N GLN A 177 -13.44 2.64 12.41
CA GLN A 177 -12.48 2.28 13.45
C GLN A 177 -12.84 0.96 14.16
N GLN A 178 -14.14 0.72 14.39
CA GLN A 178 -14.63 -0.50 15.04
C GLN A 178 -14.42 -1.73 14.14
N GLU A 179 -14.75 -1.63 12.85
CA GLU A 179 -14.54 -2.72 11.88
C GLU A 179 -13.05 -3.02 11.70
N LEU A 180 -12.21 -1.98 11.63
CA LEU A 180 -10.76 -2.13 11.48
C LEU A 180 -10.10 -2.78 12.70
N ALA A 181 -10.50 -2.39 13.91
CA ALA A 181 -10.04 -3.01 15.15
C ALA A 181 -10.41 -4.49 15.20
N LYS A 182 -11.66 -4.83 14.85
CA LYS A 182 -12.13 -6.21 14.76
C LYS A 182 -11.37 -7.00 13.70
N ALA A 183 -11.13 -6.44 12.52
CA ALA A 183 -10.36 -7.09 11.46
C ALA A 183 -8.95 -7.43 11.91
N THR A 184 -8.29 -6.46 12.56
CA THR A 184 -6.91 -6.60 13.05
C THR A 184 -6.81 -7.66 14.13
N GLN A 185 -7.76 -7.70 15.08
CA GLN A 185 -7.81 -8.72 16.12
C GLN A 185 -7.96 -10.13 15.52
N GLN A 186 -8.91 -10.32 14.59
CA GLN A 186 -9.12 -11.60 13.92
C GLN A 186 -7.90 -12.04 13.11
N ALA A 187 -7.29 -11.12 12.36
CA ALA A 187 -6.07 -11.38 11.60
C ALA A 187 -4.92 -11.85 12.50
N ASN A 188 -4.77 -11.22 13.67
CA ASN A 188 -3.77 -11.63 14.65
C ASN A 188 -4.05 -13.05 15.16
N GLN A 189 -5.30 -13.38 15.49
CA GLN A 189 -5.68 -14.73 15.93
C GLN A 189 -5.37 -15.79 14.86
N MET A 190 -5.67 -15.52 13.59
CA MET A 190 -5.38 -16.43 12.47
C MET A 190 -3.89 -16.74 12.35
N ARG A 191 -3.02 -15.73 12.53
CA ARG A 191 -1.57 -15.94 12.50
C ARG A 191 -1.07 -16.82 13.64
N HIS A 192 -1.60 -16.66 14.84
CA HIS A 192 -1.23 -17.50 15.98
C HIS A 192 -1.68 -18.95 15.80
N GLN A 193 -2.83 -19.19 15.16
CA GLN A 193 -3.33 -20.54 14.87
C GLN A 193 -2.55 -21.24 13.74
N SER A 194 -1.90 -20.47 12.87
CA SER A 194 -1.18 -20.98 11.70
C SER A 194 0.31 -21.28 11.98
N GLN A 195 0.83 -20.92 13.16
CA GLN A 195 2.18 -21.30 13.56
C GLN A 195 2.18 -22.77 14.05
N PRO A 196 3.10 -23.63 13.57
CA PRO A 196 3.21 -24.98 14.08
C PRO A 196 3.53 -24.93 15.59
N ARG A 197 2.88 -25.82 16.35
CA ARG A 197 3.13 -25.99 17.79
C ARG A 197 4.52 -26.56 18.05
#